data_AF-A0A1X7UNP3-F1
#
_entry.id   AF-A0A1X7UNP3-F1
#
_cell.length_a   1.000
_cell.length_b   1.000
_cell.length_c   1.000
_cell.angle_alpha   90.00
_cell.angle_beta   90.00
_cell.angle_gamma   90.00
#
_symmetry.space_group_name_H-M   'P 1'
#
loop_
_entity.id
_entity.type
_entity.pdbx_description
1 polymer ?
#
loop_
_entity_poly.entity_id
_entity_poly.type
_entity_poly.pdbx_seq_one_letter_code
_entity_poly.pdbx_strand_id
1 'polypeptide(L)'
;MQLLGVLEHSTVLRFNSIFEGLPKTLGSTDGRYKELKDTIRKATPPLIPYLALTMRELVSVSKSASNYIEGDLVNFTKMRRYTRIIHSLLQHQKDPYDFNFDPEILKVLLTTELPGDENALYEYVDELRDRPL
;
A
#
# COMPACT_ATOMS: atom_id res chain seq x y z
N MET A 1 2.08 -0.59 4.68
CA MET A 1 0.73 -0.01 4.42
C MET A 1 -0.40 -1.01 4.59
N GLN A 2 -0.33 -2.25 4.07
CA GLN A 2 -1.37 -3.24 4.37
C GLN A 2 -1.40 -3.61 5.85
N LEU A 3 -0.25 -3.98 6.44
CA LEU A 3 -0.16 -4.24 7.89
C LEU A 3 -0.48 -2.98 8.71
N LEU A 4 0.12 -1.83 8.39
CA LEU A 4 -0.21 -0.56 9.07
C LEU A 4 -1.70 -0.19 8.96
N GLY A 5 -2.34 -0.38 7.81
CA GLY A 5 -3.77 -0.10 7.64
C GLY A 5 -4.68 -1.09 8.38
N VAL A 6 -4.25 -2.36 8.51
CA VAL A 6 -4.89 -3.35 9.38
C VAL A 6 -4.70 -2.97 10.85
N LEU A 7 -3.53 -2.46 11.24
CA LEU A 7 -3.27 -1.98 12.60
C LEU A 7 -4.03 -0.70 12.95
N GLU A 8 -4.24 0.17 11.96
CA GLU A 8 -5.08 1.38 12.07
C GLU A 8 -6.58 1.07 11.91
N HIS A 9 -6.96 -0.16 11.60
CA HIS A 9 -8.36 -0.56 11.56
C HIS A 9 -8.97 -0.40 12.96
N SER A 10 -10.19 0.12 13.03
CA SER A 10 -10.90 0.48 14.28
C SER A 10 -10.98 -0.67 15.29
N THR A 11 -11.00 -1.92 14.84
CA THR A 11 -10.94 -3.13 15.68
C THR A 11 -9.58 -3.36 16.31
N VAL A 12 -8.49 -3.06 15.60
CA VAL A 12 -7.11 -3.29 16.05
C VAL A 12 -6.57 -2.12 16.86
N LEU A 13 -7.02 -0.89 16.59
CA LEU A 13 -6.76 0.29 17.41
C LEU A 13 -7.23 0.12 18.87
N ARG A 14 -8.18 -0.79 19.13
CA ARG A 14 -8.61 -1.15 20.50
C ARG A 14 -7.52 -1.86 21.30
N PHE A 15 -6.43 -2.32 20.65
CA PHE A 15 -5.25 -2.96 21.26
C PHE A 15 -3.99 -2.09 21.16
N ASN A 16 -4.15 -0.76 21.22
CA ASN A 16 -3.09 0.25 21.02
C ASN A 16 -1.78 0.04 21.82
N SER A 17 -1.83 -0.58 23.00
CA SER A 17 -0.65 -0.77 23.87
C SER A 17 0.42 -1.70 23.26
N ILE A 18 0.05 -2.56 22.31
CA ILE A 18 0.98 -3.53 21.67
C ILE A 18 1.80 -2.87 20.55
N PHE A 19 1.32 -1.77 19.96
CA PHE A 19 1.84 -1.22 18.70
C PHE A 19 2.50 0.16 18.83
N GLU A 20 2.76 0.63 20.05
CA GLU A 20 3.30 1.98 20.31
C GLU A 20 4.68 2.25 19.69
N GLY A 21 5.44 1.21 19.35
CA GLY A 21 6.79 1.31 18.76
C GLY A 21 6.86 1.41 17.24
N LEU A 22 5.74 1.30 16.51
CA LEU A 22 5.75 1.41 15.04
C LEU A 22 5.80 2.87 14.59
N PRO A 23 6.56 3.23 13.54
CA PRO A 23 6.63 4.61 13.05
C PRO A 23 5.27 5.06 12.49
N LYS A 24 4.48 5.73 13.34
CA LYS A 24 3.16 6.28 12.98
C LYS A 24 3.22 7.31 11.85
N THR A 25 4.39 7.89 11.59
CA THR A 25 4.57 8.95 10.60
C THR A 25 4.47 8.46 9.15
N LEU A 26 4.90 7.22 8.86
CA LEU A 26 4.82 6.61 7.53
C LEU A 26 3.37 6.26 7.10
N GLY A 27 2.46 6.14 8.07
CA GLY A 27 1.02 5.91 7.84
C GLY A 27 0.25 7.19 7.50
N SER A 28 0.80 8.37 7.78
CA SER A 28 0.08 9.64 7.62
C SER A 28 -0.37 9.88 6.17
N THR A 29 -1.66 10.21 6.03
CA THR A 29 -2.26 10.58 4.75
C THR A 29 -2.03 12.05 4.40
N ASP A 30 -1.46 12.82 5.32
CA ASP A 30 -1.20 14.25 5.17
C ASP A 30 -0.36 14.56 3.93
N GLY A 31 -0.71 15.66 3.26
CA GLY A 31 -0.04 16.07 2.03
C GLY A 31 -0.12 15.03 0.90
N ARG A 32 -1.11 14.13 0.93
CA ARG A 32 -1.26 12.98 0.02
C ARG A 32 -0.12 11.99 0.17
N TYR A 33 0.15 11.56 1.40
CA TYR A 33 1.19 10.59 1.76
C TYR A 33 2.60 11.10 1.40
N LYS A 34 2.88 12.38 1.69
CA LYS A 34 4.14 13.03 1.30
C LYS A 34 5.36 12.30 1.86
N GLU A 35 5.34 11.98 3.15
CA GLU A 35 6.45 11.33 3.86
C GLU A 35 6.73 9.92 3.33
N LEU A 36 5.66 9.15 3.08
CA LEU A 36 5.76 7.83 2.46
C LEU A 36 6.33 7.93 1.04
N LYS A 37 5.89 8.90 0.23
CA LYS A 37 6.45 9.12 -1.11
C LYS A 37 7.94 9.47 -1.06
N ASP A 38 8.35 10.33 -0.15
CA ASP A 38 9.74 10.75 -0.02
C ASP A 38 10.63 9.62 0.49
N THR A 39 10.09 8.75 1.36
CA THR A 39 10.79 7.53 1.81
C THR A 39 10.95 6.52 0.68
N ILE A 40 9.88 6.23 -0.08
CA ILE A 40 9.93 5.32 -1.24
C ILE A 40 10.94 5.83 -2.27
N ARG A 41 10.99 7.13 -2.55
CA ARG A 41 11.95 7.72 -3.50
C ARG A 41 13.41 7.55 -3.11
N LYS A 42 13.71 7.47 -1.81
CA LYS A 42 15.08 7.34 -1.28
C LYS A 42 15.49 5.88 -1.08
N ALA A 43 14.53 4.96 -1.07
CA ALA A 43 14.80 3.56 -0.83
C ALA A 43 15.51 2.91 -2.03
N THR A 44 16.50 2.08 -1.73
CA THR A 44 17.18 1.24 -2.72
C THR A 44 16.38 -0.04 -2.94
N PRO A 45 16.31 -0.58 -4.17
CA PRO A 45 15.69 -1.88 -4.42
C PRO A 45 16.44 -3.00 -3.65
N PRO A 46 15.79 -4.16 -3.40
CA PRO A 46 14.40 -4.51 -3.73
C PRO A 46 13.39 -3.85 -2.78
N LEU A 47 12.35 -3.22 -3.34
CA LEU A 47 11.27 -2.58 -2.56
C LEU A 47 9.90 -2.90 -3.18
N ILE A 48 8.89 -3.17 -2.35
CA ILE A 48 7.49 -3.30 -2.75
C ILE A 48 6.85 -1.92 -2.57
N PRO A 49 6.70 -1.14 -3.65
CA PRO A 49 6.07 0.18 -3.57
C PRO A 49 4.58 0.04 -3.28
N TYR A 50 4.00 1.03 -2.57
CA TYR A 50 2.57 1.06 -2.34
C TYR A 50 1.81 1.45 -3.62
N LEU A 51 1.34 0.44 -4.36
CA LEU A 51 0.76 0.57 -5.69
C LEU A 51 -0.39 1.57 -5.78
N ALA A 52 -1.21 1.68 -4.72
CA ALA A 52 -2.33 2.62 -4.67
C ALA A 52 -1.88 4.09 -4.84
N LEU A 53 -0.67 4.46 -4.39
CA LEU A 53 -0.14 5.81 -4.60
C LEU A 53 0.17 6.07 -6.07
N THR A 54 0.85 5.12 -6.71
CA THR A 54 1.18 5.20 -8.14
C THR A 54 -0.11 5.24 -8.97
N MET A 55 -1.09 4.41 -8.66
CA MET A 55 -2.41 4.42 -9.32
C MET A 55 -3.11 5.77 -9.21
N ARG A 56 -3.11 6.40 -8.02
CA ARG A 56 -3.70 7.74 -7.85
C ARG A 56 -3.01 8.78 -8.72
N GLU A 57 -1.68 8.72 -8.87
CA GLU A 57 -0.94 9.61 -9.76
C GLU A 57 -1.28 9.38 -11.24
N LEU A 58 -1.38 8.11 -11.67
CA LEU A 58 -1.81 7.75 -13.02
C LEU A 58 -3.25 8.23 -13.33
N VAL A 59 -4.17 8.06 -12.38
CA VAL A 59 -5.56 8.56 -12.49
C VAL A 59 -5.59 10.08 -12.50
N SER A 60 -4.73 10.75 -11.73
CA SER A 60 -4.64 12.22 -11.78
C SER A 60 -4.18 12.70 -13.16
N VAL A 61 -3.20 12.03 -13.77
CA VAL A 61 -2.75 12.35 -15.13
C VAL A 61 -3.87 12.09 -16.14
N SER A 62 -4.59 10.98 -16.02
CA SER A 62 -5.66 10.62 -16.96
C SER A 62 -6.75 11.67 -17.05
N LYS A 63 -7.13 12.23 -15.88
CA LYS A 63 -8.18 13.25 -15.75
C LYS A 63 -7.75 14.66 -16.16
N SER A 64 -6.45 14.97 -16.14
CA SER A 64 -5.97 16.37 -16.26
C SER A 64 -5.85 16.93 -17.68
N ALA A 65 -5.85 16.09 -18.72
CA ALA A 65 -5.68 16.52 -20.11
C ALA A 65 -6.20 15.46 -21.10
N SER A 66 -6.55 15.86 -22.32
CA SER A 66 -6.86 14.90 -23.40
C SER A 66 -5.59 14.15 -23.83
N ASN A 67 -5.77 12.92 -24.34
CA ASN A 67 -4.69 12.13 -24.96
C ASN A 67 -4.24 12.73 -26.30
N TYR A 68 -5.11 13.52 -26.93
CA TYR A 68 -4.87 14.20 -28.19
C TYR A 68 -5.02 15.71 -27.99
N ILE A 69 -4.18 16.49 -28.66
CA ILE A 69 -4.31 17.95 -28.77
C ILE A 69 -5.06 18.30 -30.06
N GLU A 70 -4.91 19.52 -30.58
CA GLU A 70 -5.55 19.96 -31.83
C GLU A 70 -5.54 18.87 -32.92
N GLY A 71 -6.73 18.40 -33.29
CA GLY A 71 -6.92 17.27 -34.20
C GLY A 71 -6.63 15.90 -33.54
N ASP A 72 -5.84 15.08 -34.23
CA ASP A 72 -5.41 13.72 -33.82
C ASP A 72 -3.94 13.66 -33.37
N LEU A 73 -3.34 14.81 -33.04
CA LEU A 73 -1.95 14.86 -32.58
C LEU A 73 -1.84 14.35 -31.14
N VAL A 74 -0.95 13.39 -30.91
CA VAL A 74 -0.73 12.81 -29.57
C VAL A 74 -0.15 13.84 -28.61
N ASN A 75 -0.72 13.91 -27.40
CA ASN A 75 -0.21 14.74 -26.32
C ASN A 75 1.02 14.10 -25.67
N PHE A 76 2.20 14.31 -26.25
CA PHE A 76 3.46 13.77 -25.71
C PHE A 76 3.80 14.27 -24.31
N THR A 77 3.32 15.45 -23.91
CA THR A 77 3.49 15.96 -22.54
C THR A 77 2.78 15.05 -21.54
N LYS A 78 1.56 14.61 -21.86
CA LYS A 78 0.80 13.64 -21.05
C LYS A 78 1.50 12.27 -21.05
N MET A 79 1.93 11.78 -22.22
CA MET A 79 2.63 10.49 -22.33
C MET A 79 3.95 10.47 -21.55
N ARG A 80 4.72 11.56 -21.58
CA ARG A 80 5.95 11.71 -20.80
C ARG A 80 5.67 11.70 -19.29
N ARG A 81 4.54 12.25 -18.85
CA ARG A 81 4.12 12.17 -17.44
C ARG A 81 3.83 10.74 -17.01
N TYR A 82 3.08 9.98 -17.80
CA TYR A 82 2.85 8.55 -17.54
C TYR A 82 4.15 7.76 -17.46
N THR A 83 5.02 7.96 -18.45
CA THR A 83 6.32 7.30 -18.56
C THR A 83 7.17 7.52 -17.31
N ARG A 84 7.23 8.76 -16.80
CA ARG A 84 7.96 9.09 -15.56
C ARG A 84 7.42 8.34 -14.34
N ILE A 85 6.10 8.28 -14.19
CA ILE A 85 5.45 7.59 -13.06
C ILE A 85 5.75 6.09 -13.13
N ILE A 86 5.61 5.48 -14.32
CA ILE A 86 5.86 4.04 -14.53
C ILE A 86 7.33 3.70 -14.30
N HIS A 87 8.27 4.46 -14.86
CA HIS A 87 9.70 4.21 -14.62
C HIS A 87 10.08 4.35 -13.14
N SER A 88 9.51 5.33 -12.44
CA SER A 88 9.72 5.48 -11.00
C SER A 88 9.15 4.32 -10.20
N LEU A 89 8.12 3.62 -10.68
CA LEU A 89 7.64 2.38 -10.07
C LEU A 89 8.62 1.23 -10.33
N LEU A 90 8.96 1.02 -11.60
CA LEU A 90 9.78 -0.12 -12.05
C LEU A 90 11.21 -0.08 -11.51
N GLN A 91 11.76 1.10 -11.19
CA GLN A 91 13.10 1.20 -10.61
C GLN A 91 13.25 0.42 -9.30
N HIS A 92 12.17 0.30 -8.53
CA HIS A 92 12.14 -0.39 -7.24
C HIS A 92 11.99 -1.92 -7.37
N GLN A 93 11.71 -2.40 -8.58
CA GLN A 93 11.49 -3.82 -8.90
C GLN A 93 12.65 -4.43 -9.69
N LYS A 94 13.77 -3.70 -9.86
CA LYS A 94 14.91 -4.15 -10.68
C LYS A 94 15.68 -5.30 -10.04
N ASP A 95 15.81 -5.27 -8.73
CA ASP A 95 16.55 -6.28 -7.98
C ASP A 95 15.55 -7.32 -7.43
N PRO A 96 15.85 -8.63 -7.57
CA PRO A 96 15.02 -9.66 -6.96
C PRO A 96 15.15 -9.59 -5.44
N TYR A 97 14.11 -10.05 -4.74
CA TYR A 97 14.21 -10.28 -3.31
C TYR A 97 15.06 -11.52 -3.03
N ASP A 98 16.05 -11.36 -2.16
CA ASP A 98 16.86 -12.47 -1.65
C ASP A 98 16.20 -13.04 -0.39
N PHE A 99 15.27 -13.97 -0.58
CA PHE A 99 14.58 -14.68 0.49
C PHE A 99 14.65 -16.20 0.28
N ASN A 100 14.90 -16.93 1.37
CA ASN A 100 14.73 -18.39 1.41
C ASN A 100 13.28 -18.71 1.79
N PHE A 101 12.55 -19.37 0.88
CA PHE A 101 11.15 -19.73 1.10
C PHE A 101 11.03 -21.05 1.85
N ASP A 102 10.27 -21.05 2.94
CA ASP A 102 9.80 -22.26 3.61
C ASP A 102 8.41 -22.64 3.05
N PRO A 103 8.25 -23.81 2.41
CA PRO A 103 6.98 -24.25 1.86
C PRO A 103 5.84 -24.33 2.87
N GLU A 104 6.12 -24.66 4.14
CA GLU A 104 5.09 -24.76 5.18
C GLU A 104 4.59 -23.38 5.60
N ILE A 105 5.50 -22.40 5.72
CA ILE A 105 5.11 -21.01 6.00
C ILE A 105 4.28 -20.46 4.84
N LEU A 106 4.70 -20.72 3.59
CA LEU A 106 3.96 -20.27 2.41
C LEU A 106 2.57 -20.89 2.36
N LYS A 107 2.46 -22.19 2.66
CA LYS A 107 1.18 -22.90 2.72
C LYS A 107 0.26 -22.27 3.75
N VAL A 108 0.74 -21.99 4.97
CA VAL A 108 -0.07 -21.31 6.00
C VAL A 108 -0.52 -19.94 5.51
N LEU A 109 0.39 -19.11 4.99
CA LEU A 109 0.06 -17.77 4.50
C LEU A 109 -0.98 -17.78 3.36
N LEU A 110 -0.97 -18.80 2.50
CA LEU A 110 -1.89 -18.91 1.37
C LEU A 110 -3.22 -19.62 1.71
N THR A 111 -3.27 -20.41 2.78
CA THR A 111 -4.46 -21.21 3.16
C THR A 111 -5.17 -20.68 4.39
N THR A 112 -4.61 -19.69 5.09
CA THR A 112 -5.26 -19.03 6.21
C THR A 112 -6.44 -18.21 5.68
N GLU A 113 -7.65 -18.65 6.00
CA GLU A 113 -8.87 -17.87 5.79
C GLU A 113 -8.96 -16.81 6.89
N LEU A 114 -9.06 -15.54 6.48
CA LEU A 114 -9.33 -14.45 7.41
C LEU A 114 -10.81 -14.48 7.82
N PRO A 115 -11.16 -14.02 9.04
CA PRO A 115 -12.56 -13.79 9.41
C PRO A 115 -13.22 -12.96 8.31
N GLY A 116 -14.41 -13.37 7.89
CA GLY A 116 -15.10 -12.89 6.69
C GLY A 116 -15.35 -11.38 6.65
N ASP A 117 -16.61 -10.95 6.64
CA ASP A 117 -16.93 -9.53 6.51
C ASP A 117 -16.42 -8.70 7.71
N GLU A 118 -16.44 -7.37 7.57
CA GLU A 118 -15.98 -6.46 8.62
C GLU A 118 -16.75 -6.66 9.94
N ASN A 119 -18.03 -7.04 9.87
CA ASN A 119 -18.88 -7.25 11.05
C ASN A 119 -18.46 -8.48 11.85
N ALA A 120 -18.16 -9.59 11.17
CA ALA A 120 -17.64 -10.81 11.79
C ALA A 120 -16.32 -10.55 12.53
N LEU A 121 -15.50 -9.61 12.03
CA LEU A 121 -14.27 -9.19 12.71
C LEU A 121 -14.56 -8.38 13.99
N TYR A 122 -15.55 -7.49 13.99
CA TYR A 122 -15.95 -6.78 15.22
C TYR A 122 -16.51 -7.74 16.26
N GLU A 123 -17.39 -8.66 15.86
CA GLU A 123 -17.99 -9.68 16.74
C GLU A 123 -16.92 -10.56 17.38
N TYR A 124 -15.97 -11.05 16.58
CA TYR A 124 -14.86 -11.87 17.08
C TYR A 124 -13.97 -11.13 18.08
N VAL A 125 -13.69 -9.85 17.86
CA VAL A 125 -12.90 -9.03 18.79
C VAL A 125 -13.64 -8.79 20.11
N ASP A 126 -14.95 -8.56 20.06
CA ASP A 126 -15.77 -8.40 21.26
C ASP A 126 -15.86 -9.73 22.04
N GLU A 127 -15.99 -10.88 21.37
CA GLU A 127 -15.94 -12.21 22.01
C GLU A 127 -14.60 -12.49 22.71
N LEU A 128 -13.47 -12.13 22.10
CA LEU A 128 -12.15 -12.34 22.70
C LEU A 128 -11.95 -11.49 23.95
N ARG A 129 -12.57 -10.31 24.03
CA ARG A 129 -12.48 -9.44 25.21
C ARG A 129 -13.28 -9.96 26.39
N ASP A 130 -14.42 -10.60 26.12
CA ASP A 130 -15.34 -11.06 27.16
C ASP A 130 -14.99 -12.47 27.70
N ARG A 131 -13.92 -13.11 27.19
CA ARG A 131 -13.39 -14.35 27.77
C ARG A 131 -12.65 -14.05 29.09
N PRO A 132 -13.06 -14.67 30.22
CA PRO A 132 -12.25 -14.62 31.44
C PRO A 132 -10.93 -15.35 31.22
N LEU A 133 -9.85 -14.78 31.76
CA LEU A 133 -8.48 -15.33 31.76
C LEU A 133 -8.41 -16.75 32.34
#